data_AF-Q9NDF7-F1
#
_entry.id   AF-Q9NDF7-F1
#
_cell.length_a   1.000
_cell.length_b   1.000
_cell.length_c   1.000
_cell.angle_alpha   90.00
_cell.angle_beta   90.00
_cell.angle_gamma   90.00
#
_symmetry.space_group_name_H-M   'P 1'
#
loop_
_entity.id
_entity.type
_entity.pdbx_description
1 polymer ?
#
loop_
_entity_poly.entity_id
_entity_poly.type
_entity_poly.pdbx_seq_one_letter_code
_entity_poly.pdbx_strand_id
1 'polypeptide(L)'
;VYVKYLGRITLAARSSAPSGASTGVGEALELRDGDKARYGGKGTLKAAANVTEKLSPALKGMCFCDLPALDKKICDTDGTVLKKNIGGNACTATSFALAEAGAAIQEIQLFEYLAKAFYGGADKVPKKFKLPSPFFNILNGGKHAGGNLKFQEFMVTPTRKVPFPDQLRMVAEVYQKLGGLLVKKYGLSAKNLGDEGGFAPNLNDPEEALSVIEEAIKAAGYEAGKDIMIGMDVASSEFYDEEKKLYEVEVGKFLNADQMIDYFDDLLKRHPAIVSIEDALAELDYENWTKLNARLGQRVQLVGDDLYTTNPITIKKGLEGKWCDALLLKV
;
A
#
# COMPACT_ATOMS: atom_id res chain seq x y z
N VAL A 1 -6.77 -16.85 18.08
CA VAL A 1 -6.04 -17.02 19.36
C VAL A 1 -7.01 -17.42 20.46
N TYR A 2 -6.77 -18.54 21.13
CA TYR A 2 -7.53 -18.97 22.31
C TYR A 2 -6.73 -18.67 23.57
N VAL A 3 -7.40 -18.17 24.60
CA VAL A 3 -6.73 -17.74 25.84
C VAL A 3 -7.40 -18.37 27.04
N LYS A 4 -6.58 -18.77 28.03
CA LYS A 4 -7.06 -19.20 29.34
C LYS A 4 -7.17 -17.96 30.22
N TYR A 5 -8.38 -17.42 30.35
CA TYR A 5 -8.67 -16.24 31.16
C TYR A 5 -9.65 -16.62 32.25
N LEU A 6 -9.30 -16.33 33.52
CA LEU A 6 -10.11 -16.66 34.70
C LEU A 6 -10.59 -18.13 34.74
N GLY A 7 -9.72 -19.06 34.35
CA GLY A 7 -10.01 -20.50 34.37
C GLY A 7 -10.83 -21.04 33.18
N ARG A 8 -11.25 -20.18 32.23
CA ARG A 8 -11.98 -20.60 31.02
C ARG A 8 -11.13 -20.40 29.77
N ILE A 9 -11.27 -21.30 28.80
CA ILE A 9 -10.69 -21.13 27.47
C ILE A 9 -11.71 -20.38 26.61
N THR A 10 -11.35 -19.20 26.12
CA THR A 10 -12.20 -18.41 25.20
C THR A 10 -11.42 -18.06 23.94
N LEU A 11 -12.14 -17.89 22.83
CA LEU A 11 -11.59 -17.28 21.63
C LEU A 11 -11.44 -15.77 21.88
N ALA A 12 -10.21 -15.26 21.90
CA ALA A 12 -9.94 -13.85 22.15
C ALA A 12 -9.91 -13.01 20.87
N ALA A 13 -9.35 -13.56 19.78
CA ALA A 13 -9.15 -12.81 18.53
C ALA A 13 -8.92 -13.73 17.33
N ARG A 14 -9.04 -13.15 16.12
CA ARG A 14 -8.74 -13.78 14.83
C ARG A 14 -8.17 -12.71 13.92
N SER A 15 -7.16 -13.05 13.13
CA SER A 15 -6.62 -12.17 12.09
C SER A 15 -6.38 -12.97 10.81
N SER A 16 -6.12 -12.26 9.72
CA SER A 16 -5.73 -12.76 8.40
C SER A 16 -4.53 -11.97 7.89
N ALA A 17 -3.78 -12.52 6.94
CA ALA A 17 -2.77 -11.78 6.19
C ALA A 17 -3.35 -11.37 4.83
N PRO A 18 -3.15 -10.11 4.38
CA PRO A 18 -3.44 -9.71 3.01
C PRO A 18 -2.44 -10.36 2.03
N SER A 19 -2.70 -10.22 0.74
CA SER A 19 -1.83 -10.70 -0.34
C SER A 19 -1.84 -9.68 -1.48
N GLY A 20 -0.67 -9.26 -1.91
CA GLY A 20 -0.49 -8.32 -3.02
C GLY A 20 -0.64 -8.99 -4.39
N ALA A 21 -1.08 -8.22 -5.39
CA ALA A 21 -1.13 -8.67 -6.78
C ALA A 21 0.26 -8.60 -7.46
N SER A 22 1.02 -7.54 -7.14
CA SER A 22 2.46 -7.45 -7.40
C SER A 22 3.23 -7.71 -6.09
N THR A 23 4.42 -8.28 -6.19
CA THR A 23 5.28 -8.60 -5.05
C THR A 23 6.71 -8.21 -5.39
N GLY A 24 7.27 -7.25 -4.66
CA GLY A 24 8.66 -6.83 -4.83
C GLY A 24 9.65 -7.90 -4.36
N VAL A 25 10.85 -7.90 -4.92
CA VAL A 25 11.87 -8.94 -4.68
C VAL A 25 12.35 -9.03 -3.22
N GLY A 26 12.17 -7.97 -2.45
CA GLY A 26 12.58 -7.83 -1.05
C GLY A 26 11.53 -8.20 0.00
N GLU A 27 10.32 -8.59 -0.42
CA GLU A 27 9.21 -8.86 0.48
C GLU A 27 9.39 -10.14 1.33
N ALA A 28 8.68 -10.18 2.46
CA ALA A 28 8.52 -11.41 3.22
C ALA A 28 7.75 -12.45 2.37
N LEU A 29 8.23 -13.68 2.34
CA LEU A 29 7.71 -14.70 1.42
C LEU A 29 6.29 -15.14 1.82
N GLU A 30 5.30 -14.87 0.98
CA GLU A 30 4.01 -15.52 1.09
C GLU A 30 4.12 -17.02 0.77
N LEU A 31 3.88 -17.88 1.76
CA LEU A 31 4.00 -19.33 1.56
C LEU A 31 2.71 -19.92 0.96
N ARG A 32 2.81 -20.35 -0.31
CA ARG A 32 1.77 -21.04 -1.07
C ARG A 32 2.07 -22.55 -1.20
N ASP A 33 1.03 -23.35 -1.38
CA ASP A 33 1.12 -24.81 -1.46
C ASP A 33 1.69 -25.30 -2.81
N GLY A 34 1.48 -24.55 -3.90
CA GLY A 34 1.93 -24.92 -5.25
C GLY A 34 1.15 -26.06 -5.92
N ASP A 35 0.15 -26.62 -5.23
CA ASP A 35 -0.71 -27.69 -5.75
C ASP A 35 -1.71 -27.15 -6.80
N LYS A 36 -1.42 -27.37 -8.09
CA LYS A 36 -2.26 -26.92 -9.20
C LYS A 36 -3.70 -27.46 -9.15
N ALA A 37 -3.94 -28.59 -8.49
CA ALA A 37 -5.27 -29.16 -8.36
C ALA A 37 -6.16 -28.35 -7.39
N ARG A 38 -5.58 -27.48 -6.55
CA ARG A 38 -6.29 -26.71 -5.52
C ARG A 38 -6.02 -25.22 -5.67
N TYR A 39 -7.07 -24.45 -5.91
CA TYR A 39 -6.99 -22.99 -6.10
C TYR A 39 -5.93 -22.58 -7.15
N GLY A 40 -5.69 -23.42 -8.17
CA GLY A 40 -4.68 -23.16 -9.20
C GLY A 40 -3.24 -23.05 -8.66
N GLY A 41 -2.91 -23.71 -7.55
CA GLY A 41 -1.59 -23.62 -6.91
C GLY A 41 -1.50 -22.58 -5.78
N LYS A 42 -2.54 -21.77 -5.58
CA LYS A 42 -2.55 -20.66 -4.61
C LYS A 42 -3.05 -21.04 -3.21
N GLY A 43 -3.18 -22.34 -2.90
CA GLY A 43 -3.52 -22.82 -1.55
C GLY A 43 -2.49 -22.38 -0.49
N THR A 44 -2.88 -22.32 0.78
CA THR A 44 -2.06 -21.88 1.91
C THR A 44 -2.09 -22.84 3.11
N LEU A 45 -2.42 -24.12 2.88
CA LEU A 45 -2.51 -25.11 3.95
C LEU A 45 -1.19 -25.29 4.69
N LYS A 46 -0.05 -25.23 3.99
CA LYS A 46 1.27 -25.35 4.62
C LYS A 46 1.54 -24.20 5.60
N ALA A 47 1.17 -22.97 5.22
CA ALA A 47 1.29 -21.80 6.09
C ALA A 47 0.36 -21.94 7.32
N ALA A 48 -0.89 -22.37 7.12
CA ALA A 48 -1.83 -22.61 8.22
C ALA A 48 -1.38 -23.73 9.18
N ALA A 49 -0.81 -24.81 8.64
CA ALA A 49 -0.22 -25.89 9.44
C ALA A 49 0.97 -25.38 10.27
N ASN A 50 1.86 -24.55 9.68
CA ASN A 50 2.98 -23.95 10.41
C ASN A 50 2.52 -23.10 11.62
N VAL A 51 1.39 -22.39 11.53
CA VAL A 51 0.83 -21.66 12.68
C VAL A 51 0.51 -22.63 13.83
N THR A 52 -0.13 -23.76 13.51
CA THR A 52 -0.58 -24.74 14.50
C THR A 52 0.55 -25.58 15.07
N GLU A 53 1.46 -26.03 14.21
CA GLU A 53 2.49 -27.02 14.54
C GLU A 53 3.79 -26.40 15.04
N LYS A 54 4.09 -25.15 14.66
CA LYS A 54 5.37 -24.49 14.98
C LYS A 54 5.19 -23.25 15.84
N LEU A 55 4.39 -22.28 15.38
CA LEU A 55 4.22 -21.01 16.11
C LEU A 55 3.46 -21.20 17.42
N SER A 56 2.35 -21.95 17.41
CA SER A 56 1.52 -22.16 18.60
C SER A 56 2.28 -22.81 19.76
N PRO A 57 3.05 -23.91 19.58
CA PRO A 57 3.90 -24.44 20.64
C PRO A 57 4.98 -23.46 21.12
N ALA A 58 5.59 -22.71 20.19
CA ALA A 58 6.65 -21.75 20.50
C ALA A 58 6.17 -20.56 21.35
N LEU A 59 4.91 -20.13 21.16
CA LEU A 59 4.30 -18.99 21.83
C LEU A 59 3.52 -19.38 23.09
N LYS A 60 3.33 -20.68 23.34
CA LYS A 60 2.51 -21.18 24.44
C LYS A 60 3.02 -20.68 25.79
N GLY A 61 2.14 -20.03 26.55
CA GLY A 61 2.42 -19.53 27.90
C GLY A 61 3.08 -18.15 27.94
N MET A 62 3.35 -17.52 26.80
CA MET A 62 3.86 -16.15 26.75
C MET A 62 2.76 -15.12 27.12
N CYS A 63 3.18 -13.97 27.65
CA CYS A 63 2.28 -12.89 28.01
C CYS A 63 1.82 -12.09 26.77
N PHE A 64 0.53 -11.79 26.68
CA PHE A 64 -0.03 -10.84 25.72
C PHE A 64 0.26 -9.37 26.06
N CYS A 65 1.07 -9.09 27.08
CA CYS A 65 1.43 -7.74 27.49
C CYS A 65 2.71 -7.22 26.80
N ASP A 66 3.44 -8.11 26.12
CA ASP A 66 4.73 -7.81 25.49
C ASP A 66 4.70 -8.27 24.01
N LEU A 67 4.07 -7.45 23.16
CA LEU A 67 4.02 -7.70 21.71
C LEU A 67 5.41 -7.82 21.09
N PRO A 68 6.40 -6.94 21.41
CA PRO A 68 7.76 -7.10 20.89
C PRO A 68 8.39 -8.47 21.20
N ALA A 69 8.22 -9.00 22.42
CA ALA A 69 8.71 -10.34 22.74
C ALA A 69 7.99 -11.45 21.96
N LEU A 70 6.68 -11.33 21.75
CA LEU A 70 5.90 -12.25 20.93
C LEU A 70 6.37 -12.24 19.46
N ASP A 71 6.52 -11.06 18.87
CA ASP A 71 7.00 -10.90 17.49
C ASP A 71 8.44 -11.39 17.33
N LYS A 72 9.31 -11.10 18.30
CA LYS A 72 10.66 -11.67 18.32
C LYS A 72 10.60 -13.19 18.33
N LYS A 73 9.72 -13.79 19.13
CA LYS A 73 9.58 -15.25 19.17
C LYS A 73 9.07 -15.82 17.85
N ILE A 74 8.14 -15.14 17.16
CA ILE A 74 7.68 -15.51 15.82
C ILE A 74 8.85 -15.50 14.84
N CYS A 75 9.61 -14.41 14.79
CA CYS A 75 10.78 -14.27 13.92
C CYS A 75 11.87 -15.31 14.22
N ASP A 76 12.19 -15.54 15.49
CA ASP A 76 13.17 -16.55 15.91
C ASP A 76 12.72 -17.97 15.54
N THR A 77 11.41 -18.25 15.58
CA THR A 77 10.85 -19.57 15.23
C THR A 77 10.89 -19.84 13.74
N ASP A 78 10.76 -18.80 12.90
CA ASP A 78 11.03 -18.92 11.48
C ASP A 78 12.53 -19.07 11.19
N GLY A 79 13.35 -18.20 11.80
CA GLY A 79 14.81 -18.25 11.70
C GLY A 79 15.39 -17.67 10.39
N THR A 80 14.57 -17.10 9.51
CA THR A 80 15.03 -16.46 8.26
C THR A 80 14.58 -15.01 8.16
N VAL A 81 15.36 -14.20 7.44
CA VAL A 81 15.09 -12.76 7.25
C VAL A 81 13.73 -12.51 6.59
N LEU A 82 13.44 -13.26 5.52
CA LEU A 82 12.22 -13.10 4.71
C LEU A 82 11.11 -14.09 5.09
N LYS A 83 11.16 -14.68 6.28
CA LYS A 83 10.10 -15.54 6.81
C LYS A 83 9.77 -16.76 5.94
N LYS A 84 10.79 -17.37 5.32
CA LYS A 84 10.66 -18.43 4.30
C LYS A 84 10.25 -19.79 4.85
N ASN A 85 10.51 -20.08 6.13
CA ASN A 85 10.28 -21.40 6.72
C ASN A 85 8.85 -21.59 7.21
N ILE A 86 8.29 -20.54 7.82
CA ILE A 86 6.94 -20.46 8.36
C ILE A 86 5.98 -19.85 7.34
N GLY A 87 6.45 -18.85 6.58
CA GLY A 87 5.66 -18.02 5.68
C GLY A 87 5.36 -16.66 6.29
N GLY A 88 5.62 -15.59 5.55
CA GLY A 88 5.30 -14.20 5.92
C GLY A 88 3.82 -14.05 6.29
N ASN A 89 2.93 -14.62 5.48
CA ASN A 89 1.49 -14.69 5.75
C ASN A 89 1.13 -15.35 7.09
N ALA A 90 1.77 -16.48 7.45
CA ALA A 90 1.56 -17.14 8.73
C ALA A 90 2.07 -16.31 9.91
N CYS A 91 3.24 -15.69 9.76
CA CYS A 91 3.83 -14.82 10.78
C CYS A 91 2.97 -13.56 11.02
N THR A 92 2.60 -12.82 9.96
CA THR A 92 1.79 -11.59 10.05
C THR A 92 0.42 -11.89 10.64
N ALA A 93 -0.30 -12.91 10.13
CA ALA A 93 -1.60 -13.29 10.69
C ALA A 93 -1.51 -13.69 12.17
N THR A 94 -0.42 -14.34 12.59
CA THR A 94 -0.20 -14.69 14.00
C THR A 94 0.06 -13.44 14.84
N SER A 95 0.97 -12.55 14.42
CA SER A 95 1.31 -11.32 15.13
C SER A 95 0.07 -10.45 15.39
N PHE A 96 -0.71 -10.17 14.35
CA PHE A 96 -1.93 -9.37 14.49
C PHE A 96 -2.99 -10.06 15.36
N ALA A 97 -3.16 -11.39 15.24
CA ALA A 97 -4.11 -12.10 16.10
C ALA A 97 -3.69 -12.08 17.59
N LEU A 98 -2.39 -12.04 17.88
CA LEU A 98 -1.88 -11.87 19.24
C LEU A 98 -2.07 -10.43 19.74
N ALA A 99 -1.84 -9.42 18.89
CA ALA A 99 -2.06 -8.02 19.22
C ALA A 99 -3.54 -7.73 19.52
N GLU A 100 -4.45 -8.23 18.69
CA GLU A 100 -5.89 -8.14 18.94
C GLU A 100 -6.30 -8.87 20.23
N ALA A 101 -5.74 -10.07 20.49
CA ALA A 101 -6.02 -10.78 21.74
C ALA A 101 -5.53 -9.98 22.96
N GLY A 102 -4.35 -9.36 22.86
CA GLY A 102 -3.81 -8.49 23.91
C GLY A 102 -4.66 -7.26 24.17
N ALA A 103 -5.17 -6.62 23.12
CA ALA A 103 -6.10 -5.50 23.22
C ALA A 103 -7.43 -5.93 23.87
N ALA A 104 -8.01 -7.06 23.42
CA ALA A 104 -9.28 -7.58 23.91
C ALA A 104 -9.22 -7.95 25.41
N ILE A 105 -8.15 -8.61 25.87
CA ILE A 105 -7.97 -8.98 27.28
C ILE A 105 -7.80 -7.76 28.18
N GLN A 106 -7.21 -6.69 27.65
CA GLN A 106 -7.03 -5.42 28.36
C GLN A 106 -8.24 -4.49 28.26
N GLU A 107 -9.28 -4.88 27.50
CA GLU A 107 -10.47 -4.06 27.24
C GLU A 107 -10.15 -2.67 26.65
N ILE A 108 -9.15 -2.62 25.76
CA ILE A 108 -8.75 -1.40 25.04
C ILE A 108 -8.86 -1.59 23.52
N GLN A 109 -8.86 -0.48 22.78
CA GLN A 109 -8.85 -0.53 21.32
C GLN A 109 -7.48 -0.99 20.80
N LEU A 110 -7.45 -1.66 19.65
CA LEU A 110 -6.21 -2.18 19.06
C LEU A 110 -5.15 -1.08 18.85
N PHE A 111 -5.55 0.11 18.39
CA PHE A 111 -4.61 1.21 18.20
C PHE A 111 -3.97 1.69 19.52
N GLU A 112 -4.71 1.60 20.64
CA GLU A 112 -4.17 1.94 21.96
C GLU A 112 -3.17 0.88 22.42
N TYR A 113 -3.46 -0.40 22.18
CA TYR A 113 -2.55 -1.50 22.47
C TYR A 113 -1.24 -1.36 21.68
N LEU A 114 -1.33 -1.13 20.36
CA LEU A 114 -0.17 -0.91 19.50
C LEU A 114 0.63 0.32 19.93
N ALA A 115 -0.05 1.42 20.30
CA ALA A 115 0.62 2.61 20.82
C ALA A 115 1.37 2.32 22.13
N LYS A 116 0.77 1.61 23.08
CA LYS A 116 1.45 1.22 24.33
C LYS A 116 2.71 0.39 24.06
N ALA A 117 2.62 -0.55 23.11
CA ALA A 117 3.76 -1.37 22.69
C ALA A 117 4.87 -0.52 22.05
N PHE A 118 4.51 0.39 21.14
CA PHE A 118 5.46 1.27 20.46
C PHE A 118 6.16 2.27 21.40
N TYR A 119 5.40 2.94 22.27
CA TYR A 119 5.95 3.91 23.22
C TYR A 119 6.60 3.28 24.45
N GLY A 120 6.45 1.96 24.65
CA GLY A 120 7.04 1.24 25.77
C GLY A 120 6.43 1.62 27.12
N GLY A 121 5.10 1.75 27.17
CA GLY A 121 4.34 2.06 28.39
C GLY A 121 3.15 2.99 28.17
N ALA A 122 2.09 2.82 28.95
CA ALA A 122 0.86 3.62 28.84
C ALA A 122 1.06 5.09 29.25
N ASP A 123 2.00 5.36 30.15
CA ASP A 123 2.40 6.69 30.60
C ASP A 123 3.08 7.53 29.50
N LYS A 124 3.63 6.87 28.48
CA LYS A 124 4.33 7.50 27.35
C LYS A 124 3.44 7.68 26.11
N VAL A 125 2.24 7.10 26.11
CA VAL A 125 1.30 7.22 24.99
C VAL A 125 0.79 8.67 24.91
N PRO A 126 0.81 9.30 23.72
CA PRO A 126 0.27 10.64 23.56
C PRO A 126 -1.23 10.68 23.86
N LYS A 127 -1.69 11.75 24.51
CA LYS A 127 -3.11 11.94 24.85
C LYS A 127 -4.01 12.19 23.63
N LYS A 128 -3.43 12.51 22.47
CA LYS A 128 -4.15 12.81 21.23
C LYS A 128 -3.54 12.04 20.09
N PHE A 129 -4.39 11.33 19.35
CA PHE A 129 -4.03 10.65 18.11
C PHE A 129 -4.39 11.52 16.91
N LYS A 130 -3.74 11.25 15.78
CA LYS A 130 -4.08 11.84 14.49
C LYS A 130 -4.69 10.75 13.62
N LEU A 131 -5.77 11.07 12.92
CA LEU A 131 -6.25 10.22 11.84
C LEU A 131 -5.35 10.41 10.60
N PRO A 132 -5.06 9.35 9.85
CA PRO A 132 -4.33 9.46 8.60
C PRO A 132 -5.13 10.29 7.59
N SER A 133 -4.42 10.93 6.65
CA SER A 133 -5.05 11.53 5.48
C SER A 133 -5.10 10.46 4.39
N PRO A 134 -6.29 9.97 4.03
CA PRO A 134 -6.44 8.92 3.05
C PRO A 134 -6.08 9.43 1.65
N PHE A 135 -5.41 8.57 0.88
CA PHE A 135 -5.45 8.61 -0.57
C PHE A 135 -6.45 7.53 -1.00
N PHE A 136 -7.50 7.94 -1.71
CA PHE A 136 -8.53 7.02 -2.18
C PHE A 136 -8.30 6.76 -3.66
N ASN A 137 -8.03 5.51 -4.03
CA ASN A 137 -8.03 5.12 -5.42
C ASN A 137 -9.42 5.29 -6.03
N ILE A 138 -9.49 6.02 -7.15
CA ILE A 138 -10.74 6.28 -7.87
C ILE A 138 -10.68 5.89 -9.35
N LEU A 139 -9.49 5.61 -9.90
CA LEU A 139 -9.29 5.21 -11.28
C LEU A 139 -8.05 4.31 -11.40
N ASN A 140 -8.22 3.21 -12.12
CA ASN A 140 -7.23 2.15 -12.29
C ASN A 140 -6.70 2.08 -13.73
N GLY A 141 -5.41 1.78 -13.83
CA GLY A 141 -4.73 1.28 -15.02
C GLY A 141 -3.84 0.10 -14.66
N GLY A 142 -2.74 -0.10 -15.39
CA GLY A 142 -1.70 -1.07 -15.07
C GLY A 142 -2.23 -2.49 -14.87
N LYS A 143 -1.73 -3.21 -13.86
CA LYS A 143 -2.18 -4.58 -13.54
C LYS A 143 -3.60 -4.64 -12.98
N HIS A 144 -4.14 -3.53 -12.46
CA HIS A 144 -5.48 -3.47 -11.87
C HIS A 144 -6.59 -3.22 -12.89
N ALA A 145 -6.25 -2.99 -14.16
CA ALA A 145 -7.20 -2.83 -15.26
C ALA A 145 -6.67 -3.45 -16.56
N GLY A 146 -7.53 -4.14 -17.33
CA GLY A 146 -7.13 -4.78 -18.60
C GLY A 146 -6.93 -3.82 -19.79
N GLY A 147 -6.61 -2.55 -19.56
CA GLY A 147 -6.52 -1.48 -20.58
C GLY A 147 -5.08 -1.14 -21.00
N ASN A 148 -4.94 -0.05 -21.77
CA ASN A 148 -3.63 0.44 -22.25
C ASN A 148 -2.98 1.47 -21.31
N LEU A 149 -3.73 2.04 -20.37
CA LEU A 149 -3.23 2.97 -19.37
C LEU A 149 -2.18 2.29 -18.50
N LYS A 150 -0.92 2.71 -18.60
CA LYS A 150 0.20 2.05 -17.93
C LYS A 150 0.28 2.32 -16.44
N PHE A 151 -0.03 3.55 -16.02
CA PHE A 151 -0.03 3.95 -14.61
C PHE A 151 -1.11 3.17 -13.85
N GLN A 152 -0.76 2.68 -12.67
CA GLN A 152 -1.54 1.67 -11.97
C GLN A 152 -2.74 2.27 -11.23
N GLU A 153 -2.53 3.34 -10.47
CA GLU A 153 -3.60 3.98 -9.69
C GLU A 153 -3.56 5.50 -9.80
N PHE A 154 -4.75 6.08 -9.81
CA PHE A 154 -4.97 7.51 -9.66
C PHE A 154 -5.88 7.74 -8.46
N MET A 155 -5.34 8.44 -7.47
CA MET A 155 -5.96 8.63 -6.17
C MET A 155 -6.32 10.09 -5.96
N VAL A 156 -7.35 10.33 -5.14
CA VAL A 156 -7.65 11.66 -4.62
C VAL A 156 -7.52 11.71 -3.11
N THR A 157 -7.00 12.82 -2.60
CA THR A 157 -6.84 13.07 -1.17
C THR A 157 -7.37 14.47 -0.83
N PRO A 158 -8.40 14.60 0.01
CA PRO A 158 -8.88 15.90 0.44
C PRO A 158 -7.88 16.64 1.33
N THR A 159 -8.04 17.95 1.42
CA THR A 159 -7.22 18.80 2.28
C THR A 159 -7.26 18.34 3.74
N ARG A 160 -6.09 18.32 4.41
CA ARG A 160 -5.97 17.93 5.83
C ARG A 160 -6.64 18.91 6.80
N LYS A 161 -7.18 20.03 6.28
CA LYS A 161 -7.86 21.08 7.06
C LYS A 161 -9.26 20.67 7.52
N VAL A 162 -9.87 19.67 6.87
CA VAL A 162 -11.22 19.19 7.22
C VAL A 162 -11.14 17.83 7.94
N PRO A 163 -12.09 17.48 8.81
CA PRO A 163 -12.06 16.22 9.55
C PRO A 163 -12.35 15.02 8.63
N PHE A 164 -11.84 13.84 9.00
CA PHE A 164 -11.95 12.62 8.18
C PHE A 164 -13.37 12.31 7.63
N PRO A 165 -14.47 12.43 8.41
CA PRO A 165 -15.81 12.20 7.87
C PRO A 165 -16.16 13.09 6.68
N ASP A 166 -15.71 14.36 6.68
CA ASP A 166 -15.89 15.27 5.54
C ASP A 166 -14.97 14.90 4.38
N GLN A 167 -13.73 14.48 4.65
CA GLN A 167 -12.82 13.99 3.60
C GLN A 167 -13.47 12.81 2.84
N LEU A 168 -14.01 11.83 3.58
CA LEU A 168 -14.69 10.68 2.98
C LEU A 168 -15.90 11.11 2.13
N ARG A 169 -16.73 12.03 2.65
CA ARG A 169 -17.88 12.55 1.91
C ARG A 169 -17.47 13.27 0.62
N MET A 170 -16.47 14.15 0.68
CA MET A 170 -15.95 14.88 -0.48
C MET A 170 -15.50 13.93 -1.59
N VAL A 171 -14.78 12.86 -1.23
CA VAL A 171 -14.32 11.86 -2.19
C VAL A 171 -15.47 11.05 -2.77
N ALA A 172 -16.46 10.67 -1.96
CA ALA A 172 -17.64 9.96 -2.46
C ALA A 172 -18.41 10.81 -3.50
N GLU A 173 -18.52 12.12 -3.28
CA GLU A 173 -19.13 13.06 -4.23
C GLU A 173 -18.32 13.15 -5.54
N VAL A 174 -16.99 13.29 -5.46
CA VAL A 174 -16.09 13.28 -6.63
C VAL A 174 -16.19 11.96 -7.40
N TYR A 175 -16.16 10.83 -6.70
CA TYR A 175 -16.25 9.50 -7.28
C TYR A 175 -17.56 9.31 -8.07
N GLN A 176 -18.69 9.78 -7.54
CA GLN A 176 -19.97 9.75 -8.26
C GLN A 176 -19.96 10.63 -9.53
N LYS A 177 -19.34 11.81 -9.47
CA LYS A 177 -19.19 12.68 -10.64
C LYS A 177 -18.27 12.07 -11.69
N LEU A 178 -17.15 11.48 -11.27
CA LEU A 178 -16.21 10.79 -12.14
C LEU A 178 -16.92 9.67 -12.90
N GLY A 179 -17.65 8.79 -12.20
CA GLY A 179 -18.39 7.70 -12.85
C GLY A 179 -19.38 8.20 -13.90
N GLY A 180 -20.08 9.31 -13.64
CA GLY A 180 -20.99 9.94 -14.61
C GLY A 180 -20.26 10.50 -15.84
N LEU A 181 -19.11 11.15 -15.63
CA LEU A 181 -18.27 11.69 -16.72
C LEU A 181 -17.68 10.58 -17.59
N LEU A 182 -17.15 9.51 -16.97
CA LEU A 182 -16.61 8.35 -17.67
C LEU A 182 -17.67 7.68 -18.54
N VAL A 183 -18.89 7.47 -18.02
CA VAL A 183 -19.99 6.91 -18.81
C VAL A 183 -20.34 7.79 -20.00
N LYS A 184 -20.35 9.12 -19.81
CA LYS A 184 -20.66 10.07 -20.88
C LYS A 184 -19.59 10.06 -21.98
N LYS A 185 -18.32 9.92 -21.64
CA LYS A 185 -17.19 9.99 -22.58
C LYS A 185 -16.89 8.66 -23.26
N TYR A 186 -16.92 7.56 -22.50
CA TYR A 186 -16.41 6.25 -22.94
C TYR A 186 -17.46 5.12 -22.90
N GLY A 187 -18.71 5.45 -22.56
CA GLY A 187 -19.83 4.50 -22.54
C GLY A 187 -19.99 3.75 -21.21
N LEU A 188 -21.05 2.93 -21.14
CA LEU A 188 -21.52 2.35 -19.88
C LEU A 188 -20.50 1.44 -19.19
N SER A 189 -19.61 0.78 -19.93
CA SER A 189 -18.57 -0.10 -19.37
C SER A 189 -17.46 0.66 -18.65
N ALA A 190 -17.31 1.96 -18.89
CA ALA A 190 -16.22 2.77 -18.32
C ALA A 190 -16.32 2.97 -16.80
N LYS A 191 -17.47 2.63 -16.20
CA LYS A 191 -17.66 2.61 -14.74
C LYS A 191 -17.47 1.23 -14.11
N ASN A 192 -17.01 0.24 -14.87
CA ASN A 192 -16.61 -1.04 -14.29
C ASN A 192 -15.46 -0.81 -13.30
N LEU A 193 -15.41 -1.61 -12.25
CA LEU A 193 -14.45 -1.44 -11.17
C LEU A 193 -13.23 -2.34 -11.40
N GLY A 194 -12.05 -1.83 -11.06
CA GLY A 194 -10.85 -2.66 -10.83
C GLY A 194 -10.87 -3.32 -9.45
N ASP A 195 -9.76 -3.98 -9.10
CA ASP A 195 -9.64 -4.76 -7.87
C ASP A 195 -9.86 -3.93 -6.58
N GLU A 196 -9.58 -2.64 -6.64
CA GLU A 196 -9.56 -1.72 -5.49
C GLU A 196 -10.79 -0.81 -5.43
N GLY A 197 -11.75 -1.01 -6.32
CA GLY A 197 -12.99 -0.24 -6.38
C GLY A 197 -12.89 1.09 -7.15
N GLY A 198 -11.70 1.50 -7.62
CA GLY A 198 -11.56 2.55 -8.62
C GLY A 198 -12.15 2.14 -9.99
N PHE A 199 -12.54 3.10 -10.82
CA PHE A 199 -13.03 2.80 -12.16
C PHE A 199 -11.91 2.35 -13.10
N ALA A 200 -12.19 1.45 -14.04
CA ALA A 200 -11.22 0.95 -15.02
C ALA A 200 -11.65 1.30 -16.47
N PRO A 201 -11.69 2.60 -16.85
CA PRO A 201 -12.04 3.02 -18.20
C PRO A 201 -10.93 2.66 -19.21
N ASN A 202 -11.29 2.53 -20.48
CA ASN A 202 -10.34 2.28 -21.56
C ASN A 202 -9.61 3.57 -21.97
N LEU A 203 -8.74 4.07 -21.09
CA LEU A 203 -7.85 5.19 -21.34
C LEU A 203 -6.49 4.70 -21.84
N ASN A 204 -5.76 5.55 -22.57
CA ASN A 204 -4.47 5.19 -23.14
C ASN A 204 -3.30 6.00 -22.56
N ASP A 205 -3.54 7.20 -22.03
CA ASP A 205 -2.49 8.06 -21.49
C ASP A 205 -2.85 8.65 -20.11
N PRO A 206 -1.84 8.89 -19.25
CA PRO A 206 -2.05 9.47 -17.92
C PRO A 206 -2.63 10.89 -17.91
N GLU A 207 -2.40 11.70 -18.95
CA GLU A 207 -2.90 13.08 -19.03
C GLU A 207 -4.43 13.10 -19.07
N GLU A 208 -5.02 12.22 -19.89
CA GLU A 208 -6.47 12.10 -20.01
C GLU A 208 -7.11 11.66 -18.68
N ALA A 209 -6.47 10.73 -17.97
CA ALA A 209 -6.91 10.27 -16.65
C ALA A 209 -6.89 11.41 -15.61
N LEU A 210 -5.80 12.17 -15.53
CA LEU A 210 -5.68 13.32 -14.63
C LEU A 210 -6.71 14.41 -14.97
N SER A 211 -6.86 14.73 -16.25
CA SER A 211 -7.80 15.74 -16.73
C SER A 211 -9.25 15.41 -16.38
N VAL A 212 -9.67 14.14 -16.52
CA VAL A 212 -11.05 13.75 -16.18
C VAL A 212 -11.29 13.71 -14.67
N ILE A 213 -10.26 13.41 -13.87
CA ILE A 213 -10.32 13.49 -12.41
C ILE A 213 -10.48 14.94 -11.96
N GLU A 214 -9.69 15.87 -12.50
CA GLU A 214 -9.83 17.30 -12.20
C GLU A 214 -11.19 17.86 -12.63
N GLU A 215 -11.72 17.40 -13.77
CA GLU A 215 -13.09 17.72 -14.20
C GLU A 215 -14.14 17.19 -13.19
N ALA A 216 -13.95 15.98 -12.67
CA ALA A 216 -14.84 15.39 -11.65
C ALA A 216 -14.78 16.15 -10.32
N ILE A 217 -13.58 16.55 -9.87
CA ILE A 217 -13.37 17.39 -8.68
C ILE A 217 -14.17 18.69 -8.83
N LYS A 218 -14.02 19.38 -9.97
CA LYS A 218 -14.75 20.60 -10.26
C LYS A 218 -16.27 20.38 -10.36
N ALA A 219 -16.70 19.29 -10.99
CA ALA A 219 -18.13 18.95 -11.12
C ALA A 219 -18.79 18.59 -9.77
N ALA A 220 -18.00 18.20 -8.77
CA ALA A 220 -18.44 18.00 -7.39
C ALA A 220 -18.48 19.31 -6.57
N GLY A 221 -18.00 20.43 -7.14
CA GLY A 221 -18.00 21.74 -6.47
C GLY A 221 -16.75 22.04 -5.67
N TYR A 222 -15.65 21.29 -5.90
CA TYR A 222 -14.36 21.46 -5.21
C TYR A 222 -13.28 22.02 -6.14
N GLU A 223 -12.25 22.63 -5.56
CA GLU A 223 -11.09 23.14 -6.27
C GLU A 223 -9.90 22.15 -6.20
N ALA A 224 -9.46 21.67 -7.36
CA ALA A 224 -8.29 20.79 -7.47
C ALA A 224 -7.00 21.52 -7.02
N GLY A 225 -6.15 20.84 -6.25
CA GLY A 225 -4.93 21.40 -5.66
C GLY A 225 -5.14 22.24 -4.39
N LYS A 226 -6.39 22.46 -3.97
CA LYS A 226 -6.72 23.23 -2.76
C LYS A 226 -7.64 22.48 -1.82
N ASP A 227 -8.79 22.04 -2.32
CA ASP A 227 -9.76 21.26 -1.54
C ASP A 227 -9.46 19.77 -1.67
N ILE A 228 -9.06 19.33 -2.86
CA ILE A 228 -8.73 17.95 -3.19
C ILE A 228 -7.44 17.93 -4.02
N MET A 229 -6.47 17.13 -3.59
CA MET A 229 -5.22 16.87 -4.28
C MET A 229 -5.24 15.47 -4.90
N ILE A 230 -4.27 15.19 -5.77
CA ILE A 230 -4.14 13.94 -6.52
C ILE A 230 -2.85 13.23 -6.09
N GLY A 231 -2.95 11.92 -5.92
CA GLY A 231 -1.81 11.02 -5.85
C GLY A 231 -1.84 10.04 -7.01
N MET A 232 -0.70 9.46 -7.34
CA MET A 232 -0.62 8.37 -8.30
C MET A 232 0.30 7.27 -7.79
N ASP A 233 -0.08 6.02 -8.03
CA ASP A 233 0.85 4.90 -8.07
C ASP A 233 1.14 4.58 -9.53
N VAL A 234 2.40 4.76 -9.90
CA VAL A 234 2.85 4.53 -11.26
C VAL A 234 3.17 3.06 -11.49
N ALA A 235 3.69 2.35 -10.47
CA ALA A 235 4.23 1.00 -10.59
C ALA A 235 5.17 0.84 -11.80
N SER A 236 6.15 1.75 -11.96
CA SER A 236 6.98 1.83 -13.19
C SER A 236 7.74 0.56 -13.53
N SER A 237 8.05 -0.28 -12.54
CA SER A 237 8.68 -1.59 -12.74
C SER A 237 7.88 -2.47 -13.72
N GLU A 238 6.56 -2.31 -13.80
CA GLU A 238 5.67 -3.14 -14.63
C GLU A 238 5.75 -2.88 -16.13
N PHE A 239 6.29 -1.73 -16.52
CA PHE A 239 6.48 -1.34 -17.92
C PHE A 239 7.91 -0.89 -18.21
N TYR A 240 8.86 -1.27 -17.34
CA TYR A 240 10.29 -1.08 -17.55
C TYR A 240 10.93 -2.29 -18.23
N ASP A 241 11.66 -2.04 -19.31
CA ASP A 241 12.47 -3.03 -20.01
C ASP A 241 13.93 -2.95 -19.51
N GLU A 242 14.34 -3.93 -18.71
CA GLU A 242 15.70 -3.96 -18.12
C GLU A 242 16.82 -4.06 -19.16
N GLU A 243 16.59 -4.75 -20.28
CA GLU A 243 17.61 -4.93 -21.32
C GLU A 243 17.85 -3.63 -22.08
N LYS A 244 16.76 -2.92 -22.41
CA LYS A 244 16.82 -1.65 -23.15
C LYS A 244 17.04 -0.44 -22.24
N LYS A 245 16.77 -0.58 -20.94
CA LYS A 245 16.73 0.51 -19.96
C LYS A 245 15.74 1.62 -20.34
N LEU A 246 14.55 1.20 -20.78
CA LEU A 246 13.49 2.08 -21.25
C LEU A 246 12.16 1.75 -20.56
N TYR A 247 11.41 2.79 -20.24
CA TYR A 247 10.04 2.76 -19.72
C TYR A 247 9.06 2.93 -20.88
N GLU A 248 8.15 1.98 -21.09
CA GLU A 248 7.02 2.16 -22.02
C GLU A 248 5.86 2.87 -21.31
N VAL A 249 5.94 4.19 -21.19
CA VAL A 249 4.98 5.01 -20.42
C VAL A 249 3.58 5.08 -21.05
N GLU A 250 3.51 4.99 -22.37
CA GLU A 250 2.29 4.91 -23.18
C GLU A 250 2.59 3.90 -24.30
N VAL A 251 1.57 3.27 -24.89
CA VAL A 251 1.77 2.27 -25.96
C VAL A 251 2.65 2.85 -27.08
N GLY A 252 3.82 2.25 -27.28
CA GLY A 252 4.80 2.68 -28.30
C GLY A 252 5.65 3.91 -27.94
N LYS A 253 5.50 4.48 -26.75
CA LYS A 253 6.29 5.62 -26.27
C LYS A 253 7.28 5.17 -25.20
N PHE A 254 8.55 5.15 -25.58
CA PHE A 254 9.64 4.69 -24.73
C PHE A 254 10.48 5.86 -24.23
N LEU A 255 10.71 5.92 -22.92
CA LEU A 255 11.51 6.95 -22.27
C LEU A 255 12.65 6.30 -21.50
N ASN A 256 13.85 6.88 -21.53
CA ASN A 256 14.87 6.55 -20.54
C ASN A 256 14.56 7.26 -19.20
N ALA A 257 15.34 6.99 -18.16
CA ALA A 257 15.08 7.54 -16.83
C ALA A 257 15.11 9.08 -16.76
N ASP A 258 16.06 9.75 -17.43
CA ASP A 258 16.12 11.21 -17.43
C ASP A 258 14.88 11.81 -18.14
N GLN A 259 14.43 11.18 -19.24
CA GLN A 259 13.19 11.55 -19.93
C GLN A 259 11.93 11.25 -19.11
N MET A 260 11.92 10.18 -18.32
CA MET A 260 10.82 9.86 -17.40
C MET A 260 10.70 10.93 -16.30
N ILE A 261 11.84 11.40 -15.77
CA ILE A 261 11.89 12.51 -14.81
C ILE A 261 11.37 13.81 -15.46
N ASP A 262 11.76 14.10 -16.70
CA ASP A 262 11.22 15.25 -17.46
C ASP A 262 9.70 15.12 -17.67
N TYR A 263 9.22 13.92 -17.97
CA TYR A 263 7.79 13.64 -18.15
C TYR A 263 6.99 13.95 -16.87
N PHE A 264 7.47 13.50 -15.70
CA PHE A 264 6.84 13.85 -14.43
C PHE A 264 6.92 15.35 -14.12
N ASP A 265 8.05 16.00 -14.38
CA ASP A 265 8.19 17.45 -14.20
C ASP A 265 7.13 18.22 -15.02
N ASP A 266 6.89 17.79 -16.25
CA ASP A 266 5.88 18.40 -17.13
C ASP A 266 4.44 18.04 -16.74
N LEU A 267 4.19 16.85 -16.20
CA LEU A 267 2.89 16.51 -15.59
C LEU A 267 2.60 17.40 -14.38
N LEU A 268 3.57 17.58 -13.47
CA LEU A 268 3.38 18.43 -12.28
C LEU A 268 3.12 19.91 -12.64
N LYS A 269 3.66 20.40 -13.77
CA LYS A 269 3.38 21.76 -14.26
C LYS A 269 1.95 21.90 -14.78
N ARG A 270 1.43 20.89 -15.47
CA ARG A 270 0.08 20.90 -16.07
C ARG A 270 -1.01 20.57 -15.06
N HIS A 271 -0.70 19.67 -14.12
CA HIS A 271 -1.57 19.18 -13.07
C HIS A 271 -0.99 19.50 -11.69
N PRO A 272 -1.03 20.78 -11.26
CA PRO A 272 -0.49 21.21 -9.98
C PRO A 272 -1.24 20.62 -8.77
N ALA A 273 -2.36 19.91 -9.00
CA ALA A 273 -3.07 19.17 -7.97
C ALA A 273 -2.33 17.90 -7.53
N ILE A 274 -1.36 17.41 -8.30
CA ILE A 274 -0.56 16.23 -7.94
C ILE A 274 0.37 16.57 -6.78
N VAL A 275 0.26 15.82 -5.69
CA VAL A 275 1.07 16.00 -4.48
C VAL A 275 1.84 14.76 -4.04
N SER A 276 1.58 13.61 -4.66
CA SER A 276 2.27 12.35 -4.38
C SER A 276 2.42 11.50 -5.62
N ILE A 277 3.61 10.92 -5.82
CA ILE A 277 3.90 9.93 -6.85
C ILE A 277 4.59 8.74 -6.17
N GLU A 278 3.98 7.58 -6.29
CA GLU A 278 4.49 6.30 -5.83
C GLU A 278 5.13 5.52 -6.99
N ASP A 279 6.26 4.88 -6.71
CA ASP A 279 7.03 4.02 -7.64
C ASP A 279 7.20 4.60 -9.05
N ALA A 280 7.63 5.87 -9.07
CA ALA A 280 7.87 6.66 -10.27
C ALA A 280 8.90 6.04 -11.23
N LEU A 281 9.87 5.27 -10.72
CA LEU A 281 10.91 4.58 -11.49
C LEU A 281 10.99 3.12 -11.04
N ALA A 282 11.66 2.27 -11.84
CA ALA A 282 11.79 0.84 -11.52
C ALA A 282 12.50 0.64 -10.16
N GLU A 283 12.13 -0.44 -9.45
CA GLU A 283 12.54 -0.70 -8.05
C GLU A 283 14.07 -0.77 -7.85
N LEU A 284 14.84 -1.16 -8.87
CA LEU A 284 16.31 -1.27 -8.80
C LEU A 284 17.06 -0.07 -9.42
N ASP A 285 16.36 0.97 -9.89
CA ASP A 285 16.96 2.12 -10.58
C ASP A 285 17.48 3.20 -9.61
N TYR A 286 18.27 2.79 -8.61
CA TYR A 286 18.65 3.61 -7.44
C TYR A 286 19.34 4.94 -7.78
N GLU A 287 20.20 4.94 -8.80
CA GLU A 287 20.90 6.16 -9.23
C GLU A 287 19.90 7.19 -9.76
N ASN A 288 18.92 6.77 -10.55
CA ASN A 288 17.93 7.67 -11.12
C ASN A 288 16.84 8.05 -10.10
N TRP A 289 16.52 7.20 -9.13
CA TRP A 289 15.72 7.60 -7.95
C TRP A 289 16.36 8.78 -7.21
N THR A 290 17.67 8.76 -7.02
CA THR A 290 18.40 9.88 -6.39
C THR A 290 18.28 11.17 -7.22
N LYS A 291 18.37 11.08 -8.55
CA LYS A 291 18.16 12.23 -9.45
C LYS A 291 16.71 12.74 -9.42
N LEU A 292 15.74 11.83 -9.46
CA LEU A 292 14.32 12.12 -9.37
C LEU A 292 14.02 12.91 -8.09
N ASN A 293 14.47 12.41 -6.95
CA ASN A 293 14.28 13.08 -5.66
C ASN A 293 14.96 14.45 -5.60
N ALA A 294 16.20 14.55 -6.07
CA ALA A 294 16.91 15.83 -6.14
C ALA A 294 16.16 16.87 -6.99
N ARG A 295 15.45 16.44 -8.04
CA ARG A 295 14.75 17.32 -8.98
C ARG A 295 13.30 17.62 -8.58
N LEU A 296 12.58 16.65 -8.04
CA LEU A 296 11.13 16.72 -7.82
C LEU A 296 10.69 16.63 -6.35
N GLY A 297 11.47 16.01 -5.46
CA GLY A 297 11.04 15.71 -4.07
C GLY A 297 10.77 16.92 -3.18
N GLN A 298 11.14 18.13 -3.61
CA GLN A 298 10.75 19.38 -2.92
C GLN A 298 9.35 19.88 -3.32
N ARG A 299 8.79 19.39 -4.42
CA ARG A 299 7.48 19.81 -4.97
C ARG A 299 6.39 18.76 -4.79
N VAL A 300 6.77 17.47 -4.79
CA VAL A 300 5.86 16.33 -4.74
C VAL A 300 6.42 15.30 -3.77
N GLN A 301 5.56 14.63 -3.01
CA GLN A 301 5.94 13.48 -2.21
C GLN A 301 6.32 12.31 -3.15
N LEU A 302 7.48 11.70 -2.90
CA LEU A 302 7.94 10.53 -3.64
C LEU A 302 7.88 9.32 -2.71
N VAL A 303 6.98 8.39 -3.01
CA VAL A 303 6.74 7.20 -2.21
C VAL A 303 7.44 6.02 -2.87
N GLY A 304 8.23 5.28 -2.08
CA GLY A 304 8.76 3.98 -2.48
C GLY A 304 7.91 2.86 -1.89
N ASP A 305 7.37 2.00 -2.75
CA ASP A 305 6.67 0.76 -2.39
C ASP A 305 7.54 -0.45 -2.73
N ASP A 306 7.58 -0.89 -4.00
CA ASP A 306 8.46 -1.96 -4.49
C ASP A 306 9.94 -1.60 -4.24
N LEU A 307 10.28 -0.31 -4.33
CA LEU A 307 11.61 0.21 -4.00
C LEU A 307 12.07 -0.23 -2.59
N TYR A 308 11.16 -0.30 -1.62
CA TYR A 308 11.50 -0.58 -0.23
C TYR A 308 11.00 -1.91 0.29
N THR A 309 9.90 -2.46 -0.24
CA THR A 309 9.24 -3.70 0.22
C THR A 309 9.02 -3.76 1.74
N THR A 310 8.84 -2.60 2.37
CA THR A 310 8.80 -2.45 3.85
C THR A 310 10.01 -3.09 4.56
N ASN A 311 11.15 -3.19 3.89
CA ASN A 311 12.35 -3.86 4.39
C ASN A 311 13.30 -2.85 5.07
N PRO A 312 13.56 -2.97 6.39
CA PRO A 312 14.42 -2.01 7.11
C PRO A 312 15.83 -1.85 6.53
N ILE A 313 16.38 -2.90 5.90
CA ILE A 313 17.70 -2.85 5.28
C ILE A 313 17.67 -1.95 4.05
N THR A 314 16.67 -2.12 3.18
CA THR A 314 16.51 -1.33 1.95
C THR A 314 16.12 0.10 2.27
N ILE A 315 15.21 0.31 3.23
CA ILE A 315 14.85 1.64 3.74
C ILE A 315 16.09 2.38 4.25
N LYS A 316 16.97 1.72 5.01
CA LYS A 316 18.21 2.34 5.49
C LYS A 316 19.10 2.79 4.32
N LYS A 317 19.28 1.95 3.30
CA LYS A 317 20.04 2.30 2.10
C LYS A 317 19.42 3.49 1.35
N GLY A 318 18.09 3.53 1.23
CA GLY A 318 17.41 4.66 0.57
C GLY A 318 17.47 5.96 1.34
N LEU A 319 17.48 5.91 2.67
CA LEU A 319 17.76 7.09 3.50
C LEU A 319 19.18 7.62 3.28
N GLU A 320 20.17 6.72 3.22
CA GLU A 320 21.58 7.07 2.96
C GLU A 320 21.77 7.61 1.53
N GLY A 321 21.14 6.97 0.54
CA GLY A 321 21.18 7.33 -0.87
C GLY A 321 20.24 8.46 -1.28
N LYS A 322 19.33 8.88 -0.38
CA LYS A 322 18.28 9.87 -0.64
C LYS A 322 17.41 9.52 -1.85
N TRP A 323 16.93 8.28 -1.92
CA TRP A 323 16.17 7.80 -3.08
C TRP A 323 14.79 8.43 -3.22
N CYS A 324 14.08 8.66 -2.10
CA CYS A 324 12.78 9.33 -2.06
C CYS A 324 12.50 9.87 -0.64
N ASP A 325 11.30 10.35 -0.36
CA ASP A 325 10.94 11.00 0.91
C ASP A 325 9.79 10.32 1.69
N ALA A 326 9.20 9.28 1.13
CA ALA A 326 8.13 8.51 1.74
C ALA A 326 8.22 7.01 1.45
N LEU A 327 7.57 6.22 2.31
CA LEU A 327 7.51 4.75 2.25
C LEU A 327 6.04 4.35 2.22
N LEU A 328 5.66 3.46 1.30
CA LEU A 328 4.43 2.70 1.45
C LEU A 328 4.69 1.53 2.41
N LEU A 329 3.97 1.50 3.52
CA LEU A 329 4.15 0.48 4.56
C LEU A 329 3.08 -0.61 4.41
N LYS A 330 3.51 -1.80 4.00
CA LYS A 330 2.71 -3.02 3.91
C LYS A 330 3.14 -3.99 5.01
N VAL A 331 2.17 -4.47 5.81
CA VAL A 331 2.38 -5.30 7.02
C VAL A 331 2.50 -6.80 6.75
#